data_AF-A0A158CG32-F1
#
_entry.id   AF-A0A158CG32-F1
#
_cell.length_a   1.000
_cell.length_b   1.000
_cell.length_c   1.000
_cell.angle_alpha   90.00
_cell.angle_beta   90.00
_cell.angle_gamma   90.00
#
_symmetry.space_group_name_H-M   'P 1'
#
loop_
_entity.id
_entity.type
_entity.pdbx_description
1 polymer ?
#
loop_
_entity_poly.entity_id
_entity_poly.type
_entity_poly.pdbx_seq_one_letter_code
_entity_poly.pdbx_strand_id
1 'polypeptide(L)'
;MSSKDAALARKFGVVGGLGPLASADVFFKLIKSTPATRDAEHFDAIFEQQPFRSADADSDTLTQRKLYIFDLISSFEKRGVTTVVLPCFLSHTFIDELKANSPLQIVDMIEAVRSHVRRKFPSVRRVGVLASAHTRRKALFEKYFAAPEFEVIHPRACDGVDLVTEAVYGADGVKSGNLRGRPVELLRAACEDLIAQGANIIVPGLTEIALIADELGALRVPLVDSNLAYAQYVVSGQYQLPETIFKVGVVGGVGPAATVDFIHKIVRATPATRDQDHIKLLVEQNPQIPDRTENLIGNGPDPTISLYATCKKLEAGGADLIAIPCNTAHAFVERIQPHLGVPIVNMLTVTVRYLRESFPALRSVGVLATSGTIASGVYEKALASQGLRQVVPGPALQARVMEAIYGMQGVKAGFTTGQCQDDIAAAIDGLIAEGVEVIILGCTELPLLLRDAHVVGANGTRVSVVDPTDVLAKRCVAYAAAPPH
;
A
#
# COMPACT_ATOMS: atom_id res chain seq x y z
N MET A 1 -11.93 -18.91 12.91
CA MET A 1 -13.11 -18.10 13.32
C MET A 1 -13.89 -17.76 12.07
N SER A 2 -15.21 -17.97 12.09
CA SER A 2 -16.12 -17.81 10.95
C SER A 2 -16.14 -16.35 10.44
N SER A 3 -16.20 -16.17 9.12
CA SER A 3 -16.12 -14.89 8.39
C SER A 3 -17.37 -13.99 8.54
N LYS A 4 -18.07 -14.04 9.67
CA LYS A 4 -19.33 -13.29 9.90
C LYS A 4 -19.37 -12.42 11.15
N ASP A 5 -18.35 -12.42 12.01
CA ASP A 5 -18.39 -11.70 13.31
C ASP A 5 -17.25 -10.67 13.52
N ALA A 6 -16.82 -9.98 12.46
CA ALA A 6 -15.92 -8.83 12.59
C ALA A 6 -16.35 -7.69 11.67
N ALA A 7 -17.55 -7.14 11.87
CA ALA A 7 -17.72 -5.73 11.56
C ALA A 7 -16.84 -4.98 12.56
N LEU A 8 -15.57 -4.71 12.18
CA LEU A 8 -14.70 -3.84 12.97
C LEU A 8 -15.51 -2.61 13.35
N ALA A 9 -15.58 -2.28 14.64
CA ALA A 9 -16.25 -1.08 15.10
C ALA A 9 -15.71 0.12 14.30
N ARG A 10 -16.57 0.73 13.48
CA ARG A 10 -16.16 1.80 12.57
C ARG A 10 -15.91 3.06 13.40
N LYS A 11 -14.64 3.41 13.54
CA LYS A 11 -14.22 4.70 14.08
C LYS A 11 -14.04 5.71 12.97
N PHE A 12 -14.74 6.84 13.07
CA PHE A 12 -14.76 7.89 12.04
C PHE A 12 -13.80 9.04 12.38
N GLY A 13 -13.02 9.52 11.42
CA GLY A 13 -12.20 10.73 11.54
C GLY A 13 -12.74 11.82 10.63
N VAL A 14 -13.29 12.90 11.19
CA VAL A 14 -13.88 14.00 10.43
C VAL A 14 -12.89 15.17 10.33
N VAL A 15 -12.58 15.57 9.09
CA VAL A 15 -11.69 16.69 8.80
C VAL A 15 -12.42 18.03 8.97
N GLY A 16 -12.12 18.74 10.06
CA GLY A 16 -12.75 20.04 10.39
C GLY A 16 -12.03 21.27 9.83
N GLY A 17 -10.71 21.19 9.66
CA GLY A 17 -9.86 22.36 9.43
C GLY A 17 -10.02 23.12 8.10
N LEU A 18 -10.79 22.58 7.15
CA LEU A 18 -10.96 23.18 5.81
C LEU A 18 -12.15 24.16 5.72
N GLY A 19 -13.12 24.03 6.63
CA GLY A 19 -14.36 24.79 6.67
C GLY A 19 -15.13 24.48 7.96
N PRO A 20 -14.86 25.16 9.09
CA PRO A 20 -15.29 24.73 10.42
C PRO A 20 -16.80 24.54 10.55
N LEU A 21 -17.60 25.50 10.08
CA LEU A 21 -19.05 25.46 10.18
C LEU A 21 -19.66 24.31 9.35
N ALA A 22 -19.20 24.18 8.10
CA ALA A 22 -19.71 23.16 7.20
C ALA A 22 -19.27 21.75 7.60
N SER A 23 -18.04 21.58 8.08
CA SER A 23 -17.57 20.31 8.66
C SER A 23 -18.35 19.95 9.92
N ALA A 24 -18.67 20.92 10.79
CA ALA A 24 -19.49 20.70 11.98
C ALA A 24 -20.93 20.29 11.63
N ASP A 25 -21.52 20.86 10.57
CA ASP A 25 -22.83 20.44 10.05
C ASP A 25 -22.80 18.99 9.56
N VAL A 26 -21.78 18.59 8.80
CA VAL A 26 -21.61 17.19 8.38
C VAL A 26 -21.44 16.27 9.59
N PHE A 27 -20.65 16.66 10.60
CA PHE A 27 -20.48 15.89 11.84
C PHE A 27 -21.79 15.73 12.60
N PHE A 28 -22.57 16.80 12.74
CA PHE A 28 -23.89 16.75 13.36
C PHE A 28 -24.84 15.82 12.57
N LYS A 29 -24.86 15.92 11.24
CA LYS A 29 -25.68 15.06 10.37
C LYS A 29 -25.24 13.61 10.41
N LEU A 30 -23.96 13.31 10.61
CA LEU A 30 -23.45 11.95 10.84
C LEU A 30 -23.99 11.34 12.12
N ILE A 31 -23.90 12.07 13.23
CA ILE A 31 -24.46 11.64 14.52
C ILE A 31 -25.96 11.38 14.37
N LYS A 32 -26.70 12.32 13.77
CA LYS A 32 -28.14 12.18 13.54
C LYS A 32 -28.52 11.00 12.64
N SER A 33 -27.65 10.64 11.69
CA SER A 33 -27.91 9.56 10.73
C SER A 33 -27.53 8.18 11.27
N THR A 34 -26.83 8.11 12.41
CA THR A 34 -26.42 6.84 13.02
C THR A 34 -27.62 6.16 13.70
N PRO A 35 -27.91 4.88 13.40
CA PRO A 35 -29.04 4.17 14.01
C PRO A 35 -28.91 4.12 15.54
N ALA A 36 -30.01 4.40 16.26
CA ALA A 36 -30.06 4.24 17.70
C ALA A 36 -30.34 2.77 18.06
N THR A 37 -29.38 1.87 17.82
CA THR A 37 -29.55 0.44 18.10
C THR A 37 -28.67 -0.02 19.25
N ARG A 38 -29.28 -0.05 20.45
CA ARG A 38 -28.75 -0.50 21.76
C ARG A 38 -27.53 0.30 22.24
N ASP A 39 -27.42 0.49 23.55
CA ASP A 39 -26.35 1.25 24.23
C ASP A 39 -24.90 0.77 23.95
N ALA A 40 -24.71 -0.24 23.09
CA ALA A 40 -23.43 -0.89 22.77
C ALA A 40 -22.82 -0.48 21.41
N GLU A 41 -23.54 0.23 20.52
CA GLU A 41 -23.00 0.75 19.26
C GLU A 41 -22.92 2.28 19.29
N HIS A 42 -22.07 2.83 20.17
CA HIS A 42 -21.80 4.27 20.15
C HIS A 42 -21.12 4.68 18.83
N PHE A 43 -21.59 5.78 18.24
CA PHE A 43 -20.90 6.45 17.14
C PHE A 43 -19.51 6.92 17.64
N ASP A 44 -18.48 6.13 17.36
CA ASP A 44 -17.10 6.47 17.71
C ASP A 44 -16.52 7.36 16.62
N ALA A 45 -16.30 8.63 16.94
CA ALA A 45 -15.77 9.58 16.01
C ALA A 45 -14.84 10.60 16.65
N ILE A 46 -13.87 11.04 15.86
CA ILE A 46 -12.97 12.15 16.16
C ILE A 46 -13.31 13.28 15.19
N PHE A 47 -13.65 14.45 15.70
CA PHE A 47 -13.72 15.68 14.92
C PHE A 47 -12.43 16.49 15.13
N GLU A 48 -11.60 16.59 14.11
CA GLU A 48 -10.30 17.25 14.23
C GLU A 48 -10.34 18.65 13.59
N GLN A 49 -10.45 19.66 14.45
CA GLN A 49 -10.48 21.06 14.07
C GLN A 49 -9.09 21.70 14.19
N GLN A 50 -8.16 21.26 13.35
CA GLN A 50 -6.86 21.91 13.20
C GLN A 50 -6.93 22.88 12.02
N PRO A 51 -7.03 24.21 12.20
CA PRO A 51 -7.27 25.12 11.09
C PRO A 51 -6.18 25.04 10.03
N PHE A 52 -6.56 24.82 8.77
CA PHE A 52 -5.65 24.95 7.64
C PHE A 52 -5.35 26.44 7.43
N ARG A 53 -4.11 26.85 7.70
CA ARG A 53 -3.62 28.22 7.47
C ARG A 53 -2.86 28.23 6.14
N SER A 54 -3.39 28.92 5.14
CA SER A 54 -2.68 29.20 3.89
C SER A 54 -2.19 30.63 3.91
N ALA A 55 -0.92 30.85 3.55
CA ALA A 55 -0.40 32.17 3.18
C ALA A 55 -0.58 32.32 1.66
N ASP A 56 -1.53 33.18 1.26
CA ASP A 56 -1.79 33.67 -0.10
C ASP A 56 -1.92 32.67 -1.27
N ALA A 57 -2.52 33.17 -2.35
CA ALA A 57 -3.14 32.42 -3.43
C ALA A 57 -2.16 32.12 -4.57
N ASP A 58 -1.69 30.87 -4.65
CA ASP A 58 -1.18 30.31 -5.90
C ASP A 58 -1.18 28.76 -5.87
N SER A 59 -0.68 28.10 -6.92
CA SER A 59 -0.62 26.63 -7.01
C SER A 59 -0.04 25.92 -5.77
N ASP A 60 0.82 26.61 -5.01
CA ASP A 60 1.41 26.13 -3.76
C ASP A 60 0.36 25.88 -2.66
N THR A 61 -0.72 26.67 -2.64
CA THR A 61 -1.84 26.52 -1.68
C THR A 61 -2.53 25.15 -1.79
N LEU A 62 -2.65 24.61 -3.01
CA LEU A 62 -3.31 23.31 -3.22
C LEU A 62 -2.42 22.17 -2.72
N THR A 63 -1.11 22.24 -2.97
CA THR A 63 -0.14 21.27 -2.46
C THR A 63 -0.11 21.29 -0.93
N GLN A 64 -0.02 22.47 -0.32
CA GLN A 64 -0.08 22.62 1.15
C GLN A 64 -1.36 22.01 1.73
N ARG A 65 -2.50 22.21 1.05
CA ARG A 65 -3.78 21.59 1.45
C ARG A 65 -3.74 20.07 1.37
N LYS A 66 -3.19 19.50 0.28
CA LYS A 66 -3.03 18.05 0.12
C LYS A 66 -2.21 17.46 1.26
N LEU A 67 -1.05 18.06 1.54
CA LEU A 67 -0.14 17.63 2.62
C LEU A 67 -0.82 17.73 3.99
N TYR A 68 -1.49 18.85 4.28
CA TYR A 68 -2.26 19.02 5.52
C TYR A 68 -3.31 17.91 5.72
N ILE A 69 -4.09 17.59 4.67
CA ILE A 69 -5.11 16.53 4.76
C ILE A 69 -4.43 15.17 4.97
N PHE A 70 -3.34 14.90 4.25
CA PHE A 70 -2.60 13.65 4.35
C PHE A 70 -2.01 13.41 5.76
N ASP A 71 -1.41 14.44 6.36
CA ASP A 71 -0.88 14.38 7.73
C ASP A 71 -2.00 14.13 8.75
N LEU A 72 -3.17 14.73 8.54
CA LEU A 72 -4.34 14.53 9.38
C LEU A 72 -4.87 13.09 9.29
N ILE A 73 -4.92 12.53 8.07
CA ILE A 73 -5.29 11.13 7.82
C ILE A 73 -4.28 10.19 8.49
N SER A 74 -2.98 10.49 8.40
CA SER A 74 -1.93 9.72 9.07
C SER A 74 -2.05 9.77 10.61
N SER A 75 -2.47 10.91 11.15
CA SER A 75 -2.78 11.06 12.58
C SER A 75 -4.01 10.25 13.00
N PHE A 76 -5.03 10.22 12.15
CA PHE A 76 -6.23 9.39 12.35
C PHE A 76 -5.88 7.90 12.39
N GLU A 77 -5.04 7.42 11.48
CA GLU A 77 -4.58 6.03 11.43
C GLU A 77 -3.93 5.62 12.77
N LYS A 78 -3.01 6.44 13.28
CA LYS A 78 -2.36 6.22 14.59
C LYS A 78 -3.33 6.18 15.78
N ARG A 79 -4.53 6.74 15.63
CA ARG A 79 -5.59 6.79 16.65
C ARG A 79 -6.69 5.74 16.44
N GLY A 80 -6.47 4.80 15.53
CA GLY A 80 -7.37 3.69 15.24
C GLY A 80 -8.61 4.09 14.46
N VAL A 81 -8.61 5.24 13.78
CA VAL A 81 -9.67 5.58 12.82
C VAL A 81 -9.62 4.59 11.66
N THR A 82 -10.79 4.18 11.20
CA THR A 82 -10.94 3.25 10.06
C THR A 82 -11.51 3.95 8.83
N THR A 83 -12.32 5.00 9.05
CA THR A 83 -13.03 5.73 8.00
C THR A 83 -12.84 7.23 8.15
N VAL A 84 -12.32 7.88 7.11
CA VAL A 84 -12.14 9.32 7.00
C VAL A 84 -13.35 9.94 6.32
N VAL A 85 -13.91 10.97 6.97
CA VAL A 85 -14.93 11.85 6.43
C VAL A 85 -14.26 13.17 6.07
N LEU A 86 -14.31 13.52 4.79
CA LEU A 86 -13.64 14.69 4.22
C LEU A 86 -14.69 15.68 3.68
N PRO A 87 -15.33 16.51 4.53
CA PRO A 87 -16.42 17.42 4.14
C PRO A 87 -15.91 18.65 3.36
N CYS A 88 -15.36 18.42 2.17
CA CYS A 88 -14.86 19.47 1.29
C CYS A 88 -14.82 18.99 -0.17
N PHE A 89 -15.70 19.52 -1.01
CA PHE A 89 -15.74 19.19 -2.45
C PHE A 89 -14.42 19.49 -3.16
N LEU A 90 -13.73 20.59 -2.80
CA LEU A 90 -12.43 20.92 -3.40
C LEU A 90 -11.41 19.79 -3.19
N SER A 91 -11.40 19.16 -2.02
CA SER A 91 -10.46 18.06 -1.72
C SER A 91 -10.71 16.81 -2.56
N HIS A 92 -11.89 16.68 -3.14
CA HIS A 92 -12.22 15.57 -4.02
C HIS A 92 -11.73 15.75 -5.46
N THR A 93 -11.20 16.92 -5.81
CA THR A 93 -10.46 17.08 -7.06
C THR A 93 -9.15 16.27 -7.08
N PHE A 94 -8.71 15.75 -5.93
CA PHE A 94 -7.50 14.96 -5.75
C PHE A 94 -7.67 13.80 -4.75
N ILE A 95 -8.91 13.35 -4.47
CA ILE A 95 -9.17 12.29 -3.47
C ILE A 95 -8.48 10.98 -3.83
N ASP A 96 -8.34 10.66 -5.12
CA ASP A 96 -7.67 9.44 -5.57
C ASP A 96 -6.20 9.43 -5.17
N GLU A 97 -5.53 10.59 -5.15
CA GLU A 97 -4.16 10.72 -4.66
C GLU A 97 -4.07 10.39 -3.15
N LEU A 98 -5.07 10.79 -2.36
CA LEU A 98 -5.15 10.46 -0.93
C LEU A 98 -5.47 8.98 -0.70
N LYS A 99 -6.46 8.43 -1.43
CA LYS A 99 -6.87 7.03 -1.35
C LYS A 99 -5.72 6.09 -1.71
N ALA A 100 -4.95 6.40 -2.75
CA ALA A 100 -3.80 5.61 -3.18
C ALA A 100 -2.65 5.57 -2.14
N ASN A 101 -2.64 6.50 -1.19
CA ASN A 101 -1.56 6.65 -0.20
C ASN A 101 -2.02 6.46 1.25
N SER A 102 -3.26 6.03 1.49
CA SER A 102 -3.78 5.78 2.83
C SER A 102 -4.41 4.39 2.92
N PRO A 103 -4.17 3.63 3.99
CA PRO A 103 -4.89 2.38 4.25
C PRO A 103 -6.31 2.63 4.78
N LEU A 104 -6.65 3.87 5.15
CA LEU A 104 -7.97 4.20 5.68
C LEU A 104 -9.00 4.35 4.56
N GLN A 105 -10.25 4.02 4.85
CA GLN A 105 -11.34 4.33 3.94
C GLN A 105 -11.57 5.84 3.89
N ILE A 106 -11.33 6.48 2.75
CA ILE A 106 -11.70 7.89 2.53
C ILE A 106 -13.00 7.93 1.73
N VAL A 107 -14.10 8.35 2.38
CA VAL A 107 -15.43 8.30 1.77
C VAL A 107 -15.62 9.45 0.79
N ASP A 108 -16.00 9.12 -0.44
CA ASP A 108 -16.19 10.08 -1.52
C ASP A 108 -17.54 10.81 -1.40
N MET A 109 -17.48 12.12 -1.22
CA MET A 109 -18.64 12.99 -1.08
C MET A 109 -19.41 13.18 -2.39
N ILE A 110 -18.74 13.17 -3.54
CA ILE A 110 -19.42 13.40 -4.82
C ILE A 110 -20.18 12.14 -5.20
N GLU A 111 -19.56 10.98 -5.04
CA GLU A 111 -20.26 9.70 -5.24
C GLU A 111 -21.44 9.55 -4.26
N ALA A 112 -21.30 9.99 -3.01
CA ALA A 112 -22.41 10.00 -2.06
C ALA A 112 -23.61 10.83 -2.56
N VAL A 113 -23.34 12.05 -3.04
CA VAL A 113 -24.37 12.95 -3.56
C VAL A 113 -24.97 12.40 -4.85
N ARG A 114 -24.16 11.87 -5.77
CA ARG A 114 -24.63 11.21 -6.99
C ARG A 114 -25.52 10.02 -6.69
N SER A 115 -25.08 9.12 -5.81
CA SER A 115 -25.86 7.96 -5.37
C SER A 115 -27.17 8.36 -4.71
N HIS A 116 -27.18 9.45 -3.92
CA HIS A 116 -28.41 10.02 -3.38
C HIS A 116 -29.35 10.54 -4.48
N VAL A 117 -28.83 11.32 -5.44
CA VAL A 117 -29.61 11.86 -6.56
C VAL A 117 -30.23 10.74 -7.38
N ARG A 118 -29.44 9.75 -7.78
CA ARG A 118 -29.90 8.59 -8.56
C ARG A 118 -31.01 7.83 -7.84
N ARG A 119 -30.86 7.62 -6.53
CA ARG A 119 -31.83 6.86 -5.72
C ARG A 119 -33.13 7.64 -5.47
N LYS A 120 -33.03 8.93 -5.16
CA LYS A 120 -34.19 9.75 -4.76
C LYS A 120 -34.91 10.41 -5.94
N PHE A 121 -34.20 10.65 -7.05
CA PHE A 121 -34.71 11.33 -8.23
C PHE A 121 -34.36 10.56 -9.52
N PRO A 122 -34.85 9.31 -9.69
CA PRO A 122 -34.44 8.43 -10.80
C PRO A 122 -34.79 8.94 -12.21
N SER A 123 -35.77 9.83 -12.32
CA SER A 123 -36.20 10.45 -13.58
C SER A 123 -35.41 11.69 -13.98
N VAL A 124 -34.55 12.22 -13.09
CA VAL A 124 -33.76 13.42 -13.37
C VAL A 124 -32.69 13.11 -14.41
N ARG A 125 -32.51 14.05 -15.34
CA ARG A 125 -31.42 14.01 -16.32
C ARG A 125 -30.60 15.29 -16.31
N ARG A 126 -31.19 16.45 -16.03
CA ARG A 126 -30.45 17.72 -15.97
C ARG A 126 -30.28 18.20 -14.52
N VAL A 127 -29.04 18.29 -14.06
CA VAL A 127 -28.66 18.64 -12.68
C VAL A 127 -27.99 20.00 -12.67
N GLY A 128 -28.59 20.96 -11.97
CA GLY A 128 -27.96 22.26 -11.71
C GLY A 128 -27.00 22.16 -10.54
N VAL A 129 -25.75 22.60 -10.69
CA VAL A 129 -24.75 22.49 -9.63
C VAL A 129 -24.23 23.88 -9.24
N LEU A 130 -24.38 24.21 -7.95
CA LEU A 130 -23.81 25.42 -7.35
C LEU A 130 -22.35 25.15 -6.92
N ALA A 131 -21.43 25.23 -7.88
CA ALA A 131 -20.02 24.94 -7.70
C ALA A 131 -19.15 26.21 -7.74
N SER A 132 -18.03 26.19 -7.01
CA SER A 132 -17.03 27.27 -7.09
C SER A 132 -16.35 27.32 -8.46
N ALA A 133 -15.81 28.48 -8.83
CA ALA A 133 -15.05 28.63 -10.08
C ALA A 133 -13.94 27.57 -10.23
N HIS A 134 -13.26 27.20 -9.14
CA HIS A 134 -12.19 26.21 -9.17
C HIS A 134 -12.71 24.79 -9.49
N THR A 135 -13.76 24.33 -8.80
CA THR A 135 -14.32 22.98 -9.00
C THR A 135 -14.92 22.82 -10.39
N ARG A 136 -15.53 23.87 -10.94
CA ARG A 136 -15.98 23.95 -12.33
C ARG A 136 -14.85 23.83 -13.33
N ARG A 137 -13.75 24.58 -13.16
CA ARG A 137 -12.56 24.47 -14.04
C ARG A 137 -11.93 23.06 -14.05
N LYS A 138 -12.07 22.31 -12.96
CA LYS A 138 -11.61 20.92 -12.85
C LYS A 138 -12.62 19.89 -13.35
N ALA A 139 -13.79 20.35 -13.80
CA ALA A 139 -14.92 19.53 -14.26
C ALA A 139 -15.28 18.43 -13.24
N LEU A 140 -15.24 18.77 -11.94
CA LEU A 140 -15.38 17.78 -10.87
C LEU A 140 -16.74 17.07 -10.94
N PHE A 141 -17.83 17.82 -11.06
CA PHE A 141 -19.17 17.23 -11.08
C PHE A 141 -19.44 16.54 -12.41
N GLU A 142 -18.97 17.09 -13.52
CA GLU A 142 -19.12 16.51 -14.87
C GLU A 142 -18.48 15.13 -14.98
N LYS A 143 -17.34 14.89 -14.31
CA LYS A 143 -16.69 13.57 -14.28
C LYS A 143 -17.53 12.50 -13.58
N TYR A 144 -18.22 12.86 -12.50
CA TYR A 144 -19.01 11.92 -11.69
C TYR A 144 -20.44 11.77 -12.22
N PHE A 145 -21.04 12.88 -12.67
CA PHE A 145 -22.38 12.96 -13.24
C PHE A 145 -22.31 12.93 -14.77
N ALA A 146 -21.47 12.05 -15.33
CA ALA A 146 -21.18 12.03 -16.77
C ALA A 146 -22.38 11.58 -17.62
N ALA A 147 -22.41 12.02 -18.87
CA ALA A 147 -23.38 11.58 -19.86
C ALA A 147 -23.22 10.06 -20.18
N PRO A 148 -24.31 9.33 -20.49
CA PRO A 148 -25.68 9.83 -20.69
C PRO A 148 -26.52 9.90 -19.41
N GLU A 149 -25.94 9.64 -18.23
CA GLU A 149 -26.69 9.54 -16.97
C GLU A 149 -27.26 10.90 -16.54
N PHE A 150 -26.41 11.92 -16.52
CA PHE A 150 -26.79 13.29 -16.20
C PHE A 150 -26.14 14.30 -17.15
N GLU A 151 -26.81 15.44 -17.31
CA GLU A 151 -26.30 16.67 -17.91
C GLU A 151 -26.11 17.68 -16.76
N VAL A 152 -24.86 18.03 -16.49
CA VAL A 152 -24.52 19.02 -15.46
C VAL A 152 -24.55 20.42 -16.07
N ILE A 153 -25.26 21.33 -15.41
CA ILE A 153 -25.27 22.76 -15.76
C ILE A 153 -24.91 23.62 -14.55
N HIS A 154 -24.34 24.80 -14.82
CA HIS A 154 -23.85 25.72 -13.79
C HIS A 154 -24.47 27.12 -13.95
N PRO A 155 -24.59 27.91 -12.86
CA PRO A 155 -25.03 29.29 -12.96
C PRO A 155 -24.13 30.11 -13.88
N ARG A 156 -24.74 30.92 -14.73
CA ARG A 156 -24.06 31.94 -15.53
C ARG A 156 -23.59 33.08 -14.62
N ALA A 157 -22.50 33.74 -15.02
CA ALA A 157 -22.05 34.93 -14.31
C ALA A 157 -23.03 36.09 -14.53
N CYS A 158 -23.22 36.91 -13.50
CA CYS A 158 -24.01 38.14 -13.58
C CYS A 158 -23.05 39.33 -13.57
N ASP A 159 -23.05 40.16 -14.62
CA ASP A 159 -22.11 41.28 -14.79
C ASP A 159 -20.63 40.91 -14.60
N GLY A 160 -20.25 39.70 -15.06
CA GLY A 160 -18.89 39.16 -14.91
C GLY A 160 -18.57 38.57 -13.54
N VAL A 161 -19.51 38.60 -12.58
CA VAL A 161 -19.34 38.08 -11.22
C VAL A 161 -19.87 36.65 -11.12
N ASP A 162 -19.05 35.76 -10.55
CA ASP A 162 -19.47 34.42 -10.14
C ASP A 162 -20.21 34.48 -8.80
N LEU A 163 -21.54 34.48 -8.87
CA LEU A 163 -22.43 34.61 -7.71
C LEU A 163 -22.18 33.53 -6.64
N VAL A 164 -21.84 32.30 -7.03
CA VAL A 164 -21.63 31.20 -6.08
C VAL A 164 -20.31 31.38 -5.33
N THR A 165 -19.24 31.73 -6.05
CA THR A 165 -17.94 31.98 -5.44
C THR A 165 -18.00 33.19 -4.50
N GLU A 166 -18.66 34.28 -4.91
CA GLU A 166 -18.83 35.48 -4.08
C GLU A 166 -19.67 35.19 -2.83
N ALA A 167 -20.78 34.45 -2.96
CA ALA A 167 -21.64 34.13 -1.83
C ALA A 167 -20.92 33.32 -0.74
N VAL A 168 -20.00 32.42 -1.12
CA VAL A 168 -19.33 31.54 -0.15
C VAL A 168 -18.01 32.13 0.34
N TYR A 169 -17.17 32.63 -0.56
CA TYR A 169 -15.80 33.06 -0.26
C TYR A 169 -15.60 34.58 -0.23
N GLY A 170 -16.60 35.37 -0.63
CA GLY A 170 -16.53 36.84 -0.54
C GLY A 170 -16.37 37.32 0.90
N ALA A 171 -16.02 38.60 1.08
CA ALA A 171 -15.75 39.17 2.40
C ALA A 171 -16.92 38.96 3.37
N ASP A 172 -18.15 39.16 2.88
CA ASP A 172 -19.41 38.94 3.61
C ASP A 172 -20.01 37.54 3.33
N GLY A 173 -19.21 36.59 2.86
CA GLY A 173 -19.65 35.26 2.45
C GLY A 173 -20.00 34.32 3.60
N VAL A 174 -20.59 33.17 3.26
CA VAL A 174 -20.96 32.12 4.24
C VAL A 174 -19.75 31.67 5.07
N LYS A 175 -18.56 31.56 4.46
CA LYS A 175 -17.34 31.13 5.16
C LYS A 175 -16.88 32.11 6.24
N SER A 176 -17.24 33.38 6.12
CA SER A 176 -17.01 34.42 7.14
C SER A 176 -18.04 34.39 8.29
N GLY A 177 -18.98 33.44 8.26
CA GLY A 177 -20.03 33.29 9.29
C GLY A 177 -21.36 33.97 8.95
N ASN A 178 -21.48 34.57 7.76
CA ASN A 178 -22.72 35.23 7.33
C ASN A 178 -23.69 34.21 6.72
N LEU A 179 -24.61 33.70 7.54
CA LEU A 179 -25.54 32.63 7.14
C LEU A 179 -26.86 33.16 6.54
N ARG A 180 -27.02 34.49 6.45
CA ARG A 180 -28.24 35.19 5.99
C ARG A 180 -27.88 36.41 5.15
N GLY A 181 -28.89 37.06 4.57
CA GLY A 181 -28.71 38.30 3.81
C GLY A 181 -28.02 38.08 2.48
N ARG A 182 -26.98 38.88 2.18
CA ARG A 182 -26.34 38.94 0.86
C ARG A 182 -25.91 37.57 0.29
N PRO A 183 -25.25 36.66 1.03
CA PRO A 183 -24.94 35.31 0.51
C PRO A 183 -26.17 34.52 0.05
N VAL A 184 -27.27 34.61 0.79
CA VAL A 184 -28.54 33.93 0.48
C VAL A 184 -29.17 34.54 -0.78
N GLU A 185 -29.14 35.87 -0.93
CA GLU A 185 -29.63 36.57 -2.12
C GLU A 185 -28.85 36.16 -3.39
N LEU A 186 -27.51 36.14 -3.30
CA LEU A 186 -26.64 35.73 -4.40
C LEU A 186 -26.88 34.27 -4.81
N LEU A 187 -26.99 33.36 -3.84
CA LEU A 187 -27.26 31.94 -4.12
C LEU A 187 -28.67 31.72 -4.65
N ARG A 188 -29.67 32.50 -4.21
CA ARG A 188 -31.03 32.46 -4.76
C ARG A 188 -31.03 32.87 -6.23
N ALA A 189 -30.36 33.97 -6.59
CA ALA A 189 -30.22 34.39 -7.98
C ALA A 189 -29.51 33.32 -8.83
N ALA A 190 -28.46 32.68 -8.30
CA ALA A 190 -27.78 31.56 -8.97
C ALA A 190 -28.71 30.33 -9.17
N CYS A 191 -29.57 30.04 -8.20
CA CYS A 191 -30.59 28.98 -8.33
C CYS A 191 -31.64 29.31 -9.40
N GLU A 192 -32.11 30.56 -9.44
CA GLU A 192 -33.08 31.02 -10.43
C GLU A 192 -32.53 30.94 -11.85
N ASP A 193 -31.25 31.27 -12.04
CA ASP A 193 -30.57 31.09 -13.31
C ASP A 193 -30.50 29.61 -13.72
N LEU A 194 -30.14 28.70 -12.81
CA LEU A 194 -30.15 27.25 -13.08
C LEU A 194 -31.55 26.74 -13.46
N ILE A 195 -32.59 27.22 -12.78
CA ILE A 195 -33.99 26.88 -13.10
C ILE A 195 -34.35 27.40 -14.50
N ALA A 196 -33.95 28.62 -14.85
CA ALA A 196 -34.18 29.20 -16.17
C ALA A 196 -33.44 28.41 -17.28
N GLN A 197 -32.30 27.81 -16.96
CA GLN A 197 -31.57 26.89 -17.84
C GLN A 197 -32.17 25.46 -17.91
N GLY A 198 -33.24 25.19 -17.14
CA GLY A 198 -33.98 23.94 -17.17
C GLY A 198 -33.47 22.86 -16.21
N ALA A 199 -32.73 23.21 -15.15
CA ALA A 199 -32.35 22.26 -14.10
C ALA A 199 -33.60 21.54 -13.55
N ASN A 200 -33.53 20.21 -13.39
CA ASN A 200 -34.62 19.45 -12.75
C ASN A 200 -34.47 19.40 -11.22
N ILE A 201 -33.23 19.51 -10.75
CA ILE A 201 -32.84 19.59 -9.34
C ILE A 201 -31.61 20.49 -9.22
N ILE A 202 -31.34 20.99 -8.02
CA ILE A 202 -30.12 21.74 -7.70
C ILE A 202 -29.30 20.98 -6.65
N VAL A 203 -28.00 20.85 -6.90
CA VAL A 203 -27.02 20.23 -6.02
C VAL A 203 -26.02 21.28 -5.53
N PRO A 204 -25.93 21.51 -4.21
CA PRO A 204 -24.84 22.28 -3.61
C PRO A 204 -23.48 21.61 -3.87
N GLY A 205 -22.59 22.32 -4.58
CA GLY A 205 -21.20 21.89 -4.84
C GLY A 205 -20.17 22.48 -3.88
N LEU A 206 -20.64 23.07 -2.78
CA LEU A 206 -19.87 23.59 -1.65
C LEU A 206 -20.62 23.21 -0.38
N THR A 207 -19.90 22.73 0.65
CA THR A 207 -20.52 22.25 1.90
C THR A 207 -21.16 23.40 2.68
N GLU A 208 -20.66 24.63 2.49
CA GLU A 208 -21.21 25.86 3.06
C GLU A 208 -22.61 26.20 2.54
N ILE A 209 -22.95 25.84 1.29
CA ILE A 209 -24.27 26.13 0.73
C ILE A 209 -25.34 25.26 1.40
N ALA A 210 -25.02 23.99 1.69
CA ALA A 210 -25.93 23.08 2.38
C ALA A 210 -26.22 23.51 3.84
N LEU A 211 -25.34 24.31 4.46
CA LEU A 211 -25.55 24.89 5.79
C LEU A 211 -26.70 25.92 5.81
N ILE A 212 -26.92 26.61 4.69
CA ILE A 212 -27.92 27.69 4.58
C ILE A 212 -29.06 27.33 3.61
N ALA A 213 -29.21 26.04 3.28
CA ALA A 213 -30.22 25.57 2.35
C ALA A 213 -31.65 25.95 2.77
N ASP A 214 -31.95 25.94 4.06
CA ASP A 214 -33.27 26.34 4.58
C ASP A 214 -33.55 27.84 4.40
N GLU A 215 -32.52 28.69 4.46
CA GLU A 215 -32.64 30.15 4.30
C GLU A 215 -32.89 30.55 2.83
N LEU A 216 -32.55 29.68 1.87
CA LEU A 216 -32.90 29.85 0.45
C LEU A 216 -34.42 29.73 0.20
N GLY A 217 -35.20 29.22 1.16
CA GLY A 217 -36.64 29.08 1.05
C GLY A 217 -37.09 28.16 -0.09
N ALA A 218 -38.37 28.25 -0.46
CA ALA A 218 -38.95 27.40 -1.50
C ALA A 218 -38.41 27.75 -2.90
N LEU A 219 -37.83 26.77 -3.58
CA LEU A 219 -37.42 26.83 -4.98
C LEU A 219 -38.40 26.01 -5.85
N ARG A 220 -38.49 26.33 -7.14
CA ARG A 220 -39.36 25.60 -8.08
C ARG A 220 -38.90 24.17 -8.37
N VAL A 221 -37.66 23.85 -8.02
CA VAL A 221 -37.04 22.54 -8.21
C VAL A 221 -36.42 22.09 -6.88
N PRO A 222 -36.33 20.78 -6.62
CA PRO A 222 -35.72 20.28 -5.39
C PRO A 222 -34.26 20.73 -5.23
N LEU A 223 -33.92 21.23 -4.04
CA LEU A 223 -32.55 21.46 -3.60
C LEU A 223 -32.09 20.27 -2.76
N VAL A 224 -30.96 19.65 -3.14
CA VAL A 224 -30.38 18.52 -2.43
C VAL A 224 -29.60 19.03 -1.20
N ASP A 225 -29.77 18.39 -0.04
CA ASP A 225 -28.86 18.57 1.09
C ASP A 225 -27.64 17.67 0.91
N SER A 226 -26.59 18.20 0.27
CA SER A 226 -25.36 17.46 -0.01
C SER A 226 -24.66 16.95 1.27
N ASN A 227 -24.72 17.70 2.36
CA ASN A 227 -24.08 17.33 3.63
C ASN A 227 -24.81 16.15 4.27
N LEU A 228 -26.15 16.15 4.23
CA LEU A 228 -26.95 15.03 4.75
C LEU A 228 -26.83 13.79 3.87
N ALA A 229 -26.84 13.96 2.54
CA ALA A 229 -26.61 12.87 1.60
C ALA A 229 -25.25 12.19 1.87
N TYR A 230 -24.20 13.00 2.10
CA TYR A 230 -22.87 12.50 2.46
C TYR A 230 -22.86 11.76 3.80
N ALA A 231 -23.43 12.36 4.85
CA ALA A 231 -23.49 11.75 6.18
C ALA A 231 -24.21 10.40 6.17
N GLN A 232 -25.36 10.31 5.50
CA GLN A 232 -26.11 9.05 5.36
C GLN A 232 -25.30 7.99 4.59
N TYR A 233 -24.58 8.39 3.55
CA TYR A 233 -23.75 7.50 2.77
C TYR A 233 -22.58 6.95 3.59
N VAL A 234 -21.88 7.80 4.35
CA VAL A 234 -20.83 7.38 5.30
C VAL A 234 -21.36 6.35 6.29
N VAL A 235 -22.49 6.64 6.94
CA VAL A 235 -23.08 5.74 7.94
C VAL A 235 -23.52 4.41 7.30
N SER A 236 -24.03 4.43 6.08
CA SER A 236 -24.49 3.22 5.39
C SER A 236 -23.39 2.18 5.18
N GLY A 237 -22.12 2.60 5.06
CA GLY A 237 -21.00 1.71 4.73
C GLY A 237 -21.04 1.14 3.30
N GLN A 238 -21.97 1.59 2.46
CA GLN A 238 -22.20 1.06 1.10
C GLN A 238 -21.31 1.75 0.07
N TYR A 239 -19.99 1.80 0.32
CA TYR A 239 -18.99 2.35 -0.59
C TYR A 239 -17.91 1.31 -0.88
N GLN A 240 -17.21 1.47 -2.00
CA GLN A 240 -16.09 0.61 -2.36
C GLN A 240 -14.98 0.74 -1.32
N LEU A 241 -14.48 -0.41 -0.88
CA LEU A 241 -13.30 -0.51 -0.03
C LEU A 241 -12.07 -0.02 -0.80
N PRO A 242 -11.01 0.44 -0.10
CA PRO A 242 -9.81 0.92 -0.76
C PRO A 242 -9.16 -0.23 -1.53
N GLU A 243 -8.66 0.04 -2.73
CA GLU A 243 -7.79 -0.91 -3.41
C GLU A 243 -6.47 -1.01 -2.63
N THR A 244 -6.12 -2.22 -2.21
CA THR A 244 -4.85 -2.48 -1.54
C THR A 244 -3.77 -2.76 -2.57
N ILE A 245 -2.77 -1.89 -2.65
CA ILE A 245 -1.58 -2.14 -3.46
C ILE A 245 -0.75 -3.23 -2.78
N PHE A 246 -0.52 -4.34 -3.48
CA PHE A 246 0.28 -5.45 -2.98
C PHE A 246 1.72 -5.01 -2.68
N LYS A 247 2.22 -5.35 -1.49
CA LYS A 247 3.56 -5.02 -1.02
C LYS A 247 4.34 -6.26 -0.62
N VAL A 248 5.59 -6.36 -1.08
CA VAL A 248 6.54 -7.35 -0.58
C VAL A 248 7.41 -6.70 0.50
N GLY A 249 7.31 -7.22 1.71
CA GLY A 249 8.21 -6.91 2.82
C GLY A 249 9.51 -7.71 2.68
N VAL A 250 10.66 -7.08 2.89
CA VAL A 250 11.98 -7.71 2.80
C VAL A 250 12.70 -7.59 4.14
N VAL A 251 12.96 -8.74 4.78
CA VAL A 251 13.83 -8.84 5.96
C VAL A 251 15.27 -8.77 5.46
N GLY A 252 15.80 -7.55 5.38
CA GLY A 252 17.13 -7.28 4.86
C GLY A 252 18.22 -7.25 5.94
N GLY A 253 19.46 -7.03 5.50
CA GLY A 253 20.63 -6.85 6.37
C GLY A 253 21.33 -8.14 6.78
N VAL A 254 20.91 -9.29 6.26
CA VAL A 254 21.41 -10.62 6.67
C VAL A 254 22.10 -11.43 5.55
N GLY A 255 22.88 -10.85 4.62
CA GLY A 255 23.59 -9.57 4.70
C GLY A 255 23.06 -8.40 3.86
N PRO A 256 23.64 -7.18 4.00
CA PRO A 256 23.26 -6.00 3.24
C PRO A 256 23.37 -6.16 1.71
N ALA A 257 24.49 -6.70 1.22
CA ALA A 257 24.71 -6.87 -0.22
C ALA A 257 23.71 -7.84 -0.85
N ALA A 258 23.42 -8.96 -0.17
CA ALA A 258 22.39 -9.92 -0.59
C ALA A 258 20.99 -9.30 -0.65
N THR A 259 20.70 -8.33 0.22
CA THR A 259 19.42 -7.60 0.19
C THR A 259 19.30 -6.74 -1.07
N VAL A 260 20.36 -6.00 -1.41
CA VAL A 260 20.40 -5.16 -2.63
C VAL A 260 20.29 -6.02 -3.89
N ASP A 261 21.02 -7.14 -3.93
CA ASP A 261 20.95 -8.10 -5.01
C ASP A 261 19.54 -8.73 -5.17
N PHE A 262 18.88 -9.06 -4.06
CA PHE A 262 17.48 -9.49 -4.09
C PHE A 262 16.54 -8.43 -4.67
N ILE A 263 16.67 -7.17 -4.27
CA ILE A 263 15.88 -6.06 -4.83
C ILE A 263 16.11 -5.94 -6.34
N HIS A 264 17.36 -6.02 -6.78
CA HIS A 264 17.70 -6.01 -8.22
C HIS A 264 17.02 -7.18 -8.96
N LYS A 265 17.00 -8.38 -8.38
CA LYS A 265 16.34 -9.55 -8.96
C LYS A 265 14.82 -9.40 -9.03
N ILE A 266 14.17 -8.78 -8.04
CA ILE A 266 12.75 -8.45 -8.10
C ILE A 266 12.47 -7.50 -9.27
N VAL A 267 13.24 -6.41 -9.38
CA VAL A 267 13.09 -5.42 -10.46
C VAL A 267 13.23 -6.10 -11.83
N ARG A 268 14.28 -6.92 -12.01
CA ARG A 268 14.52 -7.67 -13.24
C ARG A 268 13.43 -8.69 -13.57
N ALA A 269 12.87 -9.35 -12.56
CA ALA A 269 11.84 -10.36 -12.73
C ALA A 269 10.43 -9.76 -12.94
N THR A 270 10.23 -8.48 -12.63
CA THR A 270 8.93 -7.81 -12.74
C THR A 270 8.68 -7.38 -14.18
N PRO A 271 7.60 -7.84 -14.84
CA PRO A 271 7.22 -7.35 -16.16
C PRO A 271 6.65 -5.93 -16.04
N ALA A 272 7.47 -4.92 -16.33
CA ALA A 272 7.12 -3.51 -16.20
C ALA A 272 7.47 -2.73 -17.47
N THR A 273 6.62 -1.76 -17.85
CA THR A 273 6.87 -0.84 -18.98
C THR A 273 7.17 0.59 -18.52
N ARG A 274 6.86 0.89 -17.26
CA ARG A 274 7.11 2.14 -16.56
C ARG A 274 7.24 1.89 -15.06
N ASP A 275 7.74 2.87 -14.34
CA ASP A 275 8.01 2.78 -12.90
C ASP A 275 6.80 2.31 -12.07
N GLN A 276 5.59 2.77 -12.41
CA GLN A 276 4.37 2.46 -11.66
C GLN A 276 3.89 1.01 -11.84
N ASP A 277 4.44 0.27 -12.80
CA ASP A 277 4.13 -1.15 -13.01
C ASP A 277 4.97 -2.05 -12.09
N HIS A 278 5.99 -1.49 -11.40
CA HIS A 278 6.82 -2.25 -10.46
C HIS A 278 6.12 -2.53 -9.13
N ILE A 279 6.52 -3.63 -8.50
CA ILE A 279 6.00 -4.06 -7.20
C ILE A 279 6.49 -3.12 -6.11
N LYS A 280 5.58 -2.69 -5.23
CA LYS A 280 5.91 -1.89 -4.06
C LYS A 280 6.69 -2.75 -3.05
N LEU A 281 7.88 -2.28 -2.67
CA LEU A 281 8.75 -2.96 -1.70
C LEU A 281 8.81 -2.18 -0.40
N LEU A 282 8.74 -2.90 0.72
CA LEU A 282 9.06 -2.38 2.04
C LEU A 282 10.30 -3.13 2.55
N VAL A 283 11.42 -2.44 2.73
CA VAL A 283 12.69 -3.08 3.10
C VAL A 283 13.11 -2.61 4.49
N GLU A 284 13.18 -3.54 5.43
CA GLU A 284 13.82 -3.30 6.73
C GLU A 284 15.24 -3.87 6.66
N GLN A 285 16.20 -3.01 6.35
CA GLN A 285 17.60 -3.40 6.23
C GLN A 285 18.28 -3.35 7.61
N ASN A 286 18.28 -4.48 8.30
CA ASN A 286 18.71 -4.59 9.70
C ASN A 286 19.96 -5.48 9.86
N PRO A 287 21.18 -4.92 9.67
CA PRO A 287 22.42 -5.67 9.87
C PRO A 287 22.74 -5.95 11.35
N GLN A 288 21.97 -5.40 12.30
CA GLN A 288 22.12 -5.69 13.73
C GLN A 288 21.47 -7.01 14.16
N ILE A 289 20.84 -7.75 13.24
CA ILE A 289 20.38 -9.12 13.50
C ILE A 289 21.61 -10.00 13.79
N PRO A 290 21.69 -10.67 14.96
CA PRO A 290 22.78 -11.58 15.32
C PRO A 290 23.16 -12.56 14.21
N ASP A 291 24.43 -12.97 14.15
CA ASP A 291 24.88 -13.93 13.14
C ASP A 291 24.19 -15.29 13.35
N ARG A 292 23.57 -15.79 12.28
CA ARG A 292 22.78 -17.02 12.31
C ARG A 292 23.69 -18.25 12.46
N THR A 293 24.88 -18.22 11.85
CA THR A 293 25.83 -19.32 11.90
C THR A 293 26.42 -19.43 13.31
N GLU A 294 26.87 -18.33 13.91
CA GLU A 294 27.41 -18.33 15.28
C GLU A 294 26.44 -18.89 16.31
N ASN A 295 25.13 -18.65 16.14
CA ASN A 295 24.10 -19.23 17.00
C ASN A 295 23.86 -20.73 16.73
N LEU A 296 23.79 -21.14 15.46
CA LEU A 296 23.44 -22.52 15.10
C LEU A 296 24.55 -23.53 15.39
N ILE A 297 25.81 -23.13 15.31
CA ILE A 297 26.97 -24.02 15.49
C ILE A 297 27.92 -23.60 16.62
N GLY A 298 27.59 -22.53 17.35
CA GLY A 298 28.40 -22.01 18.44
C GLY A 298 27.54 -21.55 19.61
N ASN A 299 28.06 -20.60 20.38
CA ASN A 299 27.37 -19.99 21.53
C ASN A 299 26.94 -18.54 21.23
N GLY A 300 26.74 -18.21 19.95
CA GLY A 300 26.34 -16.88 19.51
C GLY A 300 24.92 -16.50 19.94
N PRO A 301 24.59 -15.20 19.98
CA PRO A 301 23.26 -14.72 20.39
C PRO A 301 22.15 -15.20 19.43
N ASP A 302 20.97 -15.52 19.98
CA ASP A 302 19.82 -16.00 19.20
C ASP A 302 19.21 -14.89 18.33
N PRO A 303 19.15 -15.04 16.98
CA PRO A 303 18.59 -14.04 16.09
C PRO A 303 17.05 -14.01 16.04
N THR A 304 16.36 -14.96 16.68
CA THR A 304 14.90 -15.17 16.55
C THR A 304 14.10 -13.90 16.84
N ILE A 305 14.39 -13.21 17.94
CA ILE A 305 13.67 -11.99 18.33
C ILE A 305 13.92 -10.85 17.33
N SER A 306 15.16 -10.67 16.87
CA SER A 306 15.49 -9.62 15.90
C SER A 306 14.86 -9.88 14.52
N LEU A 307 14.80 -11.15 14.08
CA LEU A 307 14.07 -11.55 12.88
C LEU A 307 12.56 -11.31 13.03
N TYR A 308 11.98 -11.73 14.15
CA TYR A 308 10.55 -11.55 14.41
C TYR A 308 10.17 -10.07 14.50
N ALA A 309 10.93 -9.26 15.24
CA ALA A 309 10.71 -7.81 15.34
C ALA A 309 10.79 -7.13 13.96
N THR A 310 11.74 -7.55 13.12
CA THR A 310 11.84 -7.07 11.73
C THR A 310 10.59 -7.45 10.93
N CYS A 311 10.11 -8.69 11.03
CA CYS A 311 8.87 -9.11 10.38
C CYS A 311 7.65 -8.32 10.87
N LYS A 312 7.54 -8.04 12.17
CA LYS A 312 6.45 -7.22 12.74
C LYS A 312 6.46 -5.78 12.25
N LYS A 313 7.63 -5.18 12.02
CA LYS A 313 7.73 -3.85 11.39
C LYS A 313 7.21 -3.89 9.94
N LEU A 314 7.57 -4.91 9.18
CA LEU A 314 7.10 -5.09 7.80
C LEU A 314 5.59 -5.31 7.74
N GLU A 315 5.05 -6.15 8.61
CA GLU A 315 3.61 -6.36 8.78
C GLU A 315 2.88 -5.07 9.16
N ALA A 316 3.41 -4.30 10.12
CA ALA A 316 2.84 -3.00 10.51
C ALA A 316 2.92 -1.96 9.39
N GLY A 317 3.90 -2.05 8.48
CA GLY A 317 3.96 -1.26 7.24
C GLY A 317 2.99 -1.73 6.14
N GLY A 318 2.19 -2.76 6.44
CA GLY A 318 1.20 -3.34 5.55
C GLY A 318 1.83 -4.10 4.39
N ALA A 319 2.88 -4.89 4.66
CA ALA A 319 3.36 -5.91 3.72
C ALA A 319 2.33 -7.05 3.62
N ASP A 320 2.04 -7.52 2.40
CA ASP A 320 1.14 -8.65 2.17
C ASP A 320 1.87 -9.99 2.18
N LEU A 321 3.20 -9.94 2.00
CA LEU A 321 4.09 -11.08 1.88
C LEU A 321 5.47 -10.68 2.41
N ILE A 322 6.15 -11.57 3.11
CA ILE A 322 7.52 -11.35 3.59
C ILE A 322 8.51 -12.27 2.85
N ALA A 323 9.61 -11.70 2.39
CA ALA A 323 10.76 -12.40 1.82
C ALA A 323 12.00 -12.22 2.71
N ILE A 324 12.79 -13.28 2.87
CA ILE A 324 14.04 -13.25 3.64
C ILE A 324 15.17 -13.72 2.71
N PRO A 325 15.94 -12.84 2.06
CA PRO A 325 17.06 -13.23 1.21
C PRO A 325 18.28 -13.69 2.03
N CYS A 326 18.11 -14.76 2.83
CA CYS A 326 19.16 -15.39 3.63
C CYS A 326 18.81 -16.86 3.90
N ASN A 327 19.62 -17.79 3.42
CA ASN A 327 19.36 -19.23 3.59
C ASN A 327 19.38 -19.63 5.07
N THR A 328 20.41 -19.22 5.81
CA THR A 328 20.60 -19.60 7.20
C THR A 328 19.48 -19.07 8.12
N ALA A 329 18.89 -17.91 7.80
CA ALA A 329 17.77 -17.35 8.56
C ALA A 329 16.50 -18.23 8.50
N HIS A 330 16.37 -19.10 7.49
CA HIS A 330 15.21 -19.98 7.37
C HIS A 330 15.17 -21.09 8.43
N ALA A 331 16.28 -21.36 9.12
CA ALA A 331 16.29 -22.25 10.30
C ALA A 331 15.37 -21.77 11.44
N PHE A 332 15.02 -20.47 11.43
CA PHE A 332 14.21 -19.83 12.46
C PHE A 332 12.77 -19.54 12.01
N VAL A 333 12.45 -19.72 10.71
CA VAL A 333 11.16 -19.34 10.12
C VAL A 333 9.97 -20.08 10.75
N GLU A 334 10.13 -21.37 11.02
CA GLU A 334 9.07 -22.18 11.67
C GLU A 334 8.69 -21.66 13.05
N ARG A 335 9.62 -21.00 13.76
CA ARG A 335 9.37 -20.43 15.09
C ARG A 335 8.64 -19.08 15.04
N ILE A 336 8.79 -18.33 13.93
CA ILE A 336 8.26 -16.97 13.80
C ILE A 336 6.95 -16.91 13.02
N GLN A 337 6.78 -17.75 11.99
CA GLN A 337 5.61 -17.72 11.10
C GLN A 337 4.26 -17.85 11.85
N PRO A 338 4.11 -18.73 12.88
CA PRO A 338 2.83 -18.86 13.60
C PRO A 338 2.38 -17.59 14.34
N HIS A 339 3.27 -16.62 14.52
CA HIS A 339 3.01 -15.36 15.24
C HIS A 339 2.85 -14.16 14.31
N LEU A 340 2.83 -14.38 12.99
CA LEU A 340 2.62 -13.36 11.97
C LEU A 340 1.26 -13.57 11.30
N GLY A 341 0.55 -12.47 11.05
CA GLY A 341 -0.66 -12.43 10.21
C GLY A 341 -0.35 -12.41 8.71
N VAL A 342 0.93 -12.21 8.34
CA VAL A 342 1.41 -12.19 6.96
C VAL A 342 2.33 -13.39 6.67
N PRO A 343 2.22 -14.02 5.49
CA PRO A 343 3.04 -15.19 5.14
C PRO A 343 4.49 -14.80 4.81
N ILE A 344 5.44 -15.63 5.23
CA ILE A 344 6.83 -15.61 4.78
C ILE A 344 6.98 -16.62 3.63
N VAL A 345 7.51 -16.17 2.50
CA VAL A 345 7.93 -17.09 1.42
C VAL A 345 9.18 -17.82 1.87
N ASN A 346 9.01 -19.10 2.21
CA ASN A 346 10.15 -19.94 2.57
C ASN A 346 11.02 -20.22 1.32
N MET A 347 12.19 -19.58 1.28
CA MET A 347 13.16 -19.67 0.18
C MET A 347 13.59 -21.11 -0.12
N LEU A 348 13.73 -21.95 0.92
CA LEU A 348 14.15 -23.35 0.75
C LEU A 348 13.05 -24.13 0.03
N THR A 349 11.80 -24.00 0.49
CA THR A 349 10.65 -24.67 -0.12
C THR A 349 10.50 -24.29 -1.59
N VAL A 350 10.57 -23.00 -1.91
CA VAL A 350 10.42 -22.55 -3.32
C VAL A 350 11.61 -22.97 -4.20
N THR A 351 12.82 -23.06 -3.64
CA THR A 351 14.01 -23.55 -4.35
C THR A 351 13.90 -25.04 -4.66
N VAL A 352 13.48 -25.86 -3.69
CA VAL A 352 13.30 -27.29 -3.91
C VAL A 352 12.18 -27.56 -4.92
N ARG A 353 11.09 -26.80 -4.85
CA ARG A 353 10.03 -26.85 -5.86
C ARG A 353 10.56 -26.53 -7.26
N TYR A 354 11.34 -25.46 -7.39
CA TYR A 354 11.99 -25.10 -8.65
C TYR A 354 12.89 -26.24 -9.17
N LEU A 355 13.69 -26.87 -8.32
CA LEU A 355 14.54 -28.00 -8.71
C LEU A 355 13.72 -29.15 -9.29
N ARG A 356 12.58 -29.47 -8.67
CA ARG A 356 11.68 -30.54 -9.15
C ARG A 356 11.01 -30.19 -10.47
N GLU A 357 10.64 -28.93 -10.67
CA GLU A 357 10.04 -28.44 -11.91
C GLU A 357 11.07 -28.39 -13.06
N SER A 358 12.29 -27.92 -12.80
CA SER A 358 13.32 -27.71 -13.82
C SER A 358 14.20 -28.93 -14.10
N PHE A 359 14.37 -29.82 -13.12
CA PHE A 359 15.26 -30.99 -13.20
C PHE A 359 14.53 -32.25 -12.70
N PRO A 360 13.50 -32.75 -13.41
CA PRO A 360 12.65 -33.83 -12.92
C PRO A 360 13.40 -35.16 -12.68
N ALA A 361 14.50 -35.40 -13.40
CA ALA A 361 15.33 -36.60 -13.25
C ALA A 361 16.36 -36.50 -12.10
N LEU A 362 16.50 -35.34 -11.47
CA LEU A 362 17.53 -35.07 -10.46
C LEU A 362 17.34 -35.94 -9.22
N ARG A 363 18.45 -36.54 -8.75
CA ARG A 363 18.49 -37.42 -7.57
C ARG A 363 19.35 -36.86 -6.44
N SER A 364 20.42 -36.16 -6.78
CA SER A 364 21.33 -35.51 -5.85
C SER A 364 21.60 -34.08 -6.27
N VAL A 365 21.88 -33.21 -5.30
CA VAL A 365 22.15 -31.79 -5.52
C VAL A 365 23.30 -31.34 -4.65
N GLY A 366 24.28 -30.65 -5.25
CA GLY A 366 25.37 -30.02 -4.53
C GLY A 366 24.87 -28.77 -3.80
N VAL A 367 25.34 -28.53 -2.58
CA VAL A 367 24.98 -27.32 -1.82
C VAL A 367 26.25 -26.63 -1.35
N LEU A 368 26.48 -25.42 -1.88
CA LEU A 368 27.51 -24.51 -1.39
C LEU A 368 26.86 -23.53 -0.41
N ALA A 369 27.10 -23.69 0.88
CA ALA A 369 26.46 -22.89 1.92
C ALA A 369 27.39 -22.65 3.09
N THR A 370 27.00 -21.76 4.01
CA THR A 370 27.71 -21.60 5.28
C THR A 370 27.64 -22.89 6.09
N SER A 371 28.63 -23.12 6.94
CA SER A 371 28.65 -24.25 7.86
C SER A 371 27.43 -24.25 8.79
N GLY A 372 26.90 -23.08 9.16
CA GLY A 372 25.65 -22.96 9.90
C GLY A 372 24.44 -23.48 9.13
N THR A 373 24.32 -23.14 7.84
CA THR A 373 23.27 -23.68 6.97
C THR A 373 23.36 -25.19 6.85
N ILE A 374 24.56 -25.75 6.65
CA ILE A 374 24.77 -27.20 6.55
C ILE A 374 24.42 -27.89 7.87
N ALA A 375 24.99 -27.43 8.99
CA ALA A 375 24.79 -28.04 10.30
C ALA A 375 23.34 -27.96 10.81
N SER A 376 22.60 -26.90 10.45
CA SER A 376 21.18 -26.80 10.77
C SER A 376 20.30 -27.84 10.06
N GLY A 377 20.81 -28.45 8.98
CA GLY A 377 20.09 -29.42 8.16
C GLY A 377 18.91 -28.84 7.39
N VAL A 378 18.80 -27.50 7.25
CA VAL A 378 17.61 -26.89 6.63
C VAL A 378 17.46 -27.27 5.16
N TYR A 379 18.56 -27.30 4.39
CA TYR A 379 18.55 -27.80 3.02
C TYR A 379 18.40 -29.31 2.96
N GLU A 380 19.07 -30.05 3.84
CA GLU A 380 18.96 -31.51 3.91
C GLU A 380 17.50 -31.94 4.05
N LYS A 381 16.81 -31.39 5.05
CA LYS A 381 15.39 -31.66 5.31
C LYS A 381 14.50 -31.25 4.14
N ALA A 382 14.70 -30.04 3.61
CA ALA A 382 13.90 -29.53 2.50
C ALA A 382 14.06 -30.41 1.23
N LEU A 383 15.30 -30.77 0.87
CA LEU A 383 15.60 -31.62 -0.28
C LEU A 383 15.07 -33.04 -0.08
N ALA A 384 15.31 -33.64 1.09
CA ALA A 384 14.86 -34.99 1.43
C ALA A 384 13.33 -35.12 1.39
N SER A 385 12.60 -34.08 1.81
CA SER A 385 11.13 -34.05 1.73
C SER A 385 10.58 -34.22 0.32
N GLN A 386 11.39 -33.94 -0.70
CA GLN A 386 11.07 -34.13 -2.10
C GLN A 386 11.84 -35.28 -2.74
N GLY A 387 12.59 -36.08 -1.97
CA GLY A 387 13.38 -37.22 -2.46
C GLY A 387 14.70 -36.85 -3.17
N LEU A 388 15.27 -35.67 -2.87
CA LEU A 388 16.60 -35.25 -3.33
C LEU A 388 17.63 -35.49 -2.22
N ARG A 389 18.77 -36.07 -2.58
CA ARG A 389 19.92 -36.22 -1.68
C ARG A 389 20.80 -34.97 -1.73
N GLN A 390 21.14 -34.42 -0.57
CA GLN A 390 22.14 -33.36 -0.46
C GLN A 390 23.56 -33.92 -0.62
N VAL A 391 24.41 -33.20 -1.36
CA VAL A 391 25.87 -33.41 -1.41
C VAL A 391 26.52 -32.09 -1.02
N VAL A 392 27.49 -32.13 -0.10
CA VAL A 392 28.21 -30.94 0.36
C VAL A 392 29.71 -31.14 0.17
N PRO A 393 30.51 -30.05 0.05
CA PRO A 393 31.96 -30.19 -0.01
C PRO A 393 32.52 -30.87 1.25
N GLY A 394 33.59 -31.64 1.09
CA GLY A 394 34.33 -32.22 2.23
C GLY A 394 34.92 -31.12 3.14
N PRO A 395 35.37 -31.47 4.37
CA PRO A 395 35.72 -30.47 5.40
C PRO A 395 36.73 -29.40 4.96
N ALA A 396 37.76 -29.78 4.22
CA ALA A 396 38.77 -28.84 3.72
C ALA A 396 38.20 -27.84 2.69
N LEU A 397 37.35 -28.31 1.78
CA LEU A 397 36.69 -27.45 0.79
C LEU A 397 35.60 -26.59 1.45
N GLN A 398 34.89 -27.13 2.44
CA GLN A 398 33.91 -26.35 3.21
C GLN A 398 34.57 -25.20 3.98
N ALA A 399 35.78 -25.38 4.49
CA ALA A 399 36.55 -24.29 5.09
C ALA A 399 36.88 -23.18 4.08
N ARG A 400 37.22 -23.55 2.84
CA ARG A 400 37.43 -22.58 1.73
C ARG A 400 36.14 -21.85 1.36
N VAL A 401 35.00 -22.54 1.33
CA VAL A 401 33.69 -21.89 1.13
C VAL A 401 33.41 -20.86 2.23
N MET A 402 33.72 -21.19 3.49
CA MET A 402 33.58 -20.24 4.60
C MET A 402 34.51 -19.03 4.47
N GLU A 403 35.77 -19.23 4.08
CA GLU A 403 36.73 -18.13 3.82
C GLU A 403 36.27 -17.24 2.65
N ALA A 404 35.78 -17.84 1.56
CA ALA A 404 35.23 -17.08 0.44
C ALA A 404 34.02 -16.22 0.86
N ILE A 405 33.23 -16.66 1.83
CA ILE A 405 32.05 -15.93 2.32
C ILE A 405 32.42 -14.87 3.36
N TYR A 406 33.12 -15.26 4.42
CA TYR A 406 33.35 -14.48 5.64
C TYR A 406 34.78 -13.98 5.82
N GLY A 407 35.73 -14.52 5.06
CA GLY A 407 37.15 -14.21 5.16
C GLY A 407 37.46 -12.73 4.97
N MET A 408 38.69 -12.34 5.32
CA MET A 408 39.13 -10.95 5.16
C MET A 408 39.10 -10.47 3.70
N GLN A 409 39.24 -11.42 2.76
CA GLN A 409 39.08 -11.20 1.31
C GLN A 409 37.82 -11.89 0.76
N GLY A 410 36.84 -12.13 1.62
CA GLY A 410 35.58 -12.77 1.29
C GLY A 410 34.54 -11.78 0.77
N VAL A 411 33.45 -12.33 0.23
CA VAL A 411 32.39 -11.53 -0.41
C VAL A 411 31.61 -10.65 0.56
N LYS A 412 31.46 -11.05 1.84
CA LYS A 412 30.87 -10.16 2.86
C LYS A 412 31.75 -8.95 3.19
N ALA A 413 33.06 -9.03 2.96
CA ALA A 413 33.98 -7.91 3.08
C ALA A 413 34.05 -7.04 1.80
N GLY A 414 33.25 -7.35 0.78
CA GLY A 414 33.13 -6.58 -0.47
C GLY A 414 34.00 -7.09 -1.62
N PHE A 415 34.73 -8.19 -1.45
CA PHE A 415 35.57 -8.76 -2.49
C PHE A 415 34.74 -9.67 -3.41
N THR A 416 34.82 -9.43 -4.72
CA THR A 416 34.09 -10.25 -5.71
C THR A 416 35.00 -10.98 -6.70
N THR A 417 36.31 -10.83 -6.54
CA THR A 417 37.37 -11.38 -7.40
C THR A 417 38.56 -11.83 -6.54
N GLY A 418 39.42 -12.71 -7.08
CA GLY A 418 40.62 -13.19 -6.38
C GLY A 418 40.35 -14.44 -5.54
N GLN A 419 40.95 -14.53 -4.35
CA GLN A 419 40.95 -15.76 -3.54
C GLN A 419 39.55 -16.32 -3.28
N CYS A 420 38.55 -15.47 -3.03
CA CYS A 420 37.17 -15.91 -2.82
C CYS A 420 36.58 -16.62 -4.06
N GLN A 421 36.94 -16.23 -5.28
CA GLN A 421 36.53 -16.94 -6.49
C GLN A 421 37.26 -18.29 -6.62
N ASP A 422 38.57 -18.31 -6.37
CA ASP A 422 39.39 -19.53 -6.45
C ASP A 422 38.94 -20.59 -5.43
N ASP A 423 38.51 -20.15 -4.26
CA ASP A 423 37.95 -20.98 -3.19
C ASP A 423 36.61 -21.61 -3.57
N ILE A 424 35.72 -20.83 -4.19
CA ILE A 424 34.43 -21.34 -4.67
C ILE A 424 34.62 -22.26 -5.89
N ALA A 425 35.53 -21.93 -6.81
CA ALA A 425 35.85 -22.78 -7.96
C ALA A 425 36.32 -24.17 -7.52
N ALA A 426 37.23 -24.24 -6.54
CA ALA A 426 37.70 -25.52 -6.01
C ALA A 426 36.60 -26.32 -5.28
N ALA A 427 35.67 -25.64 -4.60
CA ALA A 427 34.52 -26.29 -3.98
C ALA A 427 33.56 -26.86 -5.04
N ILE A 428 33.35 -26.15 -6.17
CA ILE A 428 32.60 -26.64 -7.33
C ILE A 428 33.27 -27.88 -7.91
N ASP A 429 34.59 -27.85 -8.14
CA ASP A 429 35.33 -28.99 -8.68
C ASP A 429 35.22 -30.23 -7.78
N GLY A 430 35.25 -30.05 -6.46
CA GLY A 430 35.00 -31.12 -5.50
C GLY A 430 33.61 -31.72 -5.62
N LEU A 431 32.57 -30.90 -5.81
CA LEU A 431 31.21 -31.39 -6.03
C LEU A 431 31.05 -32.09 -7.39
N ILE A 432 31.72 -31.60 -8.43
CA ILE A 432 31.76 -32.24 -9.75
C ILE A 432 32.40 -33.63 -9.66
N ALA A 433 33.47 -33.78 -8.89
CA ALA A 433 34.12 -35.07 -8.68
C ALA A 433 33.21 -36.10 -7.98
N GLU A 434 32.24 -35.64 -7.19
CA GLU A 434 31.19 -36.45 -6.57
C GLU A 434 29.99 -36.73 -7.50
N GLY A 435 30.08 -36.32 -8.78
CA GLY A 435 29.04 -36.56 -9.79
C GLY A 435 27.84 -35.63 -9.70
N VAL A 436 27.99 -34.46 -9.07
CA VAL A 436 26.91 -33.46 -8.98
C VAL A 436 26.72 -32.75 -10.32
N GLU A 437 25.47 -32.70 -10.81
CA GLU A 437 25.09 -32.01 -12.05
C GLU A 437 24.44 -30.62 -11.81
N VAL A 438 23.92 -30.41 -10.60
CA VAL A 438 23.22 -29.17 -10.19
C VAL A 438 23.71 -28.74 -8.82
N ILE A 439 24.12 -27.47 -8.70
CA ILE A 439 24.63 -26.87 -7.46
C ILE A 439 23.69 -25.74 -7.01
N ILE A 440 23.25 -25.77 -5.76
CA ILE A 440 22.55 -24.67 -5.10
C ILE A 440 23.57 -23.72 -4.47
N LEU A 441 23.41 -22.42 -4.74
CA LEU A 441 24.09 -21.34 -4.06
C LEU A 441 23.41 -21.05 -2.70
N GLY A 442 23.60 -21.94 -1.75
CA GLY A 442 23.00 -21.93 -0.41
C GLY A 442 23.54 -20.84 0.54
N CYS A 443 24.29 -19.86 0.03
CA CYS A 443 24.57 -18.59 0.70
C CYS A 443 24.31 -17.46 -0.30
N THR A 444 23.53 -16.46 0.10
CA THR A 444 22.97 -15.43 -0.80
C THR A 444 24.03 -14.43 -1.31
N GLU A 445 25.24 -14.48 -0.79
CA GLU A 445 26.40 -13.76 -1.30
C GLU A 445 27.13 -14.49 -2.44
N LEU A 446 26.97 -15.81 -2.60
CA LEU A 446 27.62 -16.56 -3.69
C LEU A 446 27.19 -16.15 -5.10
N PRO A 447 25.92 -15.77 -5.37
CA PRO A 447 25.53 -15.23 -6.67
C PRO A 447 26.30 -13.98 -7.10
N LEU A 448 26.94 -13.27 -6.16
CA LEU A 448 27.79 -12.12 -6.47
C LEU A 448 29.12 -12.55 -7.11
N LEU A 449 29.59 -13.77 -6.81
CA LEU A 449 30.78 -14.41 -7.39
C LEU A 449 30.44 -15.21 -8.66
N LEU A 450 29.28 -15.89 -8.66
CA LEU A 450 28.84 -16.78 -9.72
C LEU A 450 27.54 -16.25 -10.36
N ARG A 451 27.70 -15.46 -11.42
CA ARG A 451 26.56 -14.79 -12.09
C ARG A 451 25.90 -15.63 -13.17
N ASP A 452 26.62 -16.60 -13.72
CA ASP A 452 26.13 -17.43 -14.82
C ASP A 452 25.29 -18.61 -14.30
N ALA A 453 24.27 -18.99 -15.06
CA ALA A 453 23.40 -20.13 -14.75
C ALA A 453 24.12 -21.49 -14.87
N HIS A 454 25.35 -21.48 -15.42
CA HIS A 454 26.18 -22.66 -15.55
C HIS A 454 27.63 -22.31 -15.24
N VAL A 455 28.34 -23.27 -14.65
CA VAL A 455 29.78 -23.19 -14.44
C VAL A 455 30.45 -24.41 -15.04
N VAL A 456 31.69 -24.24 -15.50
CA VAL A 456 32.50 -25.31 -16.08
C VAL A 456 33.63 -25.58 -15.11
N GLY A 457 33.68 -26.82 -14.59
CA GLY A 457 34.78 -27.24 -13.72
C GLY A 457 36.09 -27.40 -14.47
N ALA A 458 37.19 -27.56 -13.73
CA ALA A 458 38.53 -27.72 -14.29
C ALA A 458 38.67 -28.91 -15.25
N ASN A 459 37.83 -29.94 -15.08
CA ASN A 459 37.78 -31.12 -15.95
C ASN A 459 36.90 -30.93 -17.22
N GLY A 460 36.38 -29.72 -17.46
CA GLY A 460 35.50 -29.40 -18.58
C GLY A 460 34.03 -29.77 -18.37
N THR A 461 33.65 -30.35 -17.23
CA THR A 461 32.26 -30.71 -16.93
C THR A 461 31.45 -29.46 -16.67
N ARG A 462 30.34 -29.30 -17.39
CA ARG A 462 29.40 -28.21 -17.20
C ARG A 462 28.32 -28.63 -16.20
N VAL A 463 28.13 -27.84 -15.14
CA VAL A 463 27.06 -28.03 -14.15
C VAL A 463 26.13 -26.83 -14.12
N SER A 464 24.87 -27.07 -13.76
CA SER A 464 23.88 -26.01 -13.61
C SER A 464 23.94 -25.42 -12.21
N VAL A 465 23.81 -24.10 -12.12
CA VAL A 465 23.82 -23.38 -10.85
C VAL A 465 22.43 -22.82 -10.59
N VAL A 466 21.92 -23.07 -9.39
CA VAL A 466 20.62 -22.56 -8.94
C VAL A 466 20.86 -21.55 -7.83
N ASP A 467 20.37 -20.34 -8.08
CA ASP A 467 20.40 -19.22 -7.16
C ASP A 467 19.06 -19.11 -6.41
N PRO A 468 19.00 -19.48 -5.11
CA PRO A 468 17.79 -19.37 -4.30
C PRO A 468 17.23 -17.95 -4.23
N THR A 469 18.07 -16.91 -4.32
CA THR A 469 17.65 -15.51 -4.28
C THR A 469 16.85 -15.15 -5.54
N ASP A 470 17.27 -15.63 -6.71
CA ASP A 470 16.55 -15.43 -7.98
C ASP A 470 15.22 -16.21 -7.99
N VAL A 471 15.21 -17.45 -7.47
CA VAL A 471 13.98 -18.23 -7.34
C VAL A 471 12.99 -17.54 -6.38
N LEU A 472 13.47 -17.07 -5.23
CA LEU A 472 12.66 -16.33 -4.27
C LEU A 472 12.07 -15.06 -4.92
N ALA A 473 12.88 -14.28 -5.64
CA ALA A 473 12.43 -13.06 -6.28
C ALA A 473 11.33 -13.34 -7.31
N LYS A 474 11.54 -14.31 -8.21
CA LYS A 474 10.54 -14.74 -9.19
C LYS A 474 9.24 -15.21 -8.53
N ARG A 475 9.32 -15.90 -7.39
CA ARG A 475 8.11 -16.31 -6.65
C ARG A 475 7.40 -15.13 -6.01
N CYS A 476 8.10 -14.16 -5.44
CA CYS A 476 7.48 -12.93 -4.94
C CYS A 476 6.75 -12.16 -6.05
N VAL A 477 7.34 -12.06 -7.25
CA VAL A 477 6.68 -11.47 -8.43
C VAL A 477 5.44 -12.27 -8.82
N ALA A 478 5.52 -13.59 -8.84
CA ALA A 478 4.38 -14.43 -9.16
C ALA A 478 3.23 -14.29 -8.16
N TYR A 479 3.52 -14.13 -6.86
CA TYR A 479 2.49 -13.85 -5.86
C TYR A 479 1.85 -12.47 -6.05
N ALA A 480 2.64 -11.45 -6.37
CA ALA A 480 2.13 -10.09 -6.61
C ALA A 480 1.25 -10.00 -7.88
N ALA A 481 1.50 -10.86 -8.87
CA ALA A 481 0.72 -10.91 -10.12
C ALA A 481 -0.51 -11.82 -10.04
N ALA A 482 -0.65 -12.63 -8.98
CA ALA A 482 -1.80 -13.50 -8.81
C ALA A 482 -3.06 -12.68 -8.46
N PRO A 483 -4.25 -13.07 -8.95
CA PRO A 483 -5.49 -12.43 -8.50
C PRO A 483 -5.66 -12.61 -6.98
N PRO A 484 -6.23 -11.64 -6.27
CA PRO A 484 -6.48 -11.75 -4.84
C PRO A 484 -7.32 -13.00 -4.54
N HIS A 485 -6.85 -13.83 -3.60
CA HIS A 485 -7.50 -15.09 -3.19
C HIS A 485 -8.59 -14.89 -2.15
#